data_AF-A0A7W6NXS9-F1
#
_entry.id   AF-A0A7W6NXS9-F1
#
_cell.length_a   1.000
_cell.length_b   1.000
_cell.length_c   1.000
_cell.angle_alpha   90.00
_cell.angle_beta   90.00
_cell.angle_gamma   90.00
#
_symmetry.space_group_name_H-M   'P 1'
#
loop_
_entity.id
_entity.type
_entity.pdbx_description
1 polymer ?
#
loop_
_entity_poly.entity_id
_entity_poly.type
_entity_poly.pdbx_seq_one_letter_code
_entity_poly.pdbx_strand_id
1 'polypeptide(L)'
;MFRPLYDWVLRMAHHRHALPALFGVSFAEASFFPIPPDAMLMPMVLARRDRAYMIAAVCTLGSVVGGMFGYAIGYFLTEFANQVLEFFKHNAFQEFTAQYNKYGWAIILVKGFTPIPFKLVTIASGLSHYPFALFVLLATITRGARFFLVAALLKRFGAPVQEFVEKRLDLFAWGFLALIVLGFVAVALF
;
A
#
# COMPACT_ATOMS: atom_id res chain seq x y z
N MET A 1 -19.63 4.18 7.35
CA MET A 1 -19.89 4.01 5.89
C MET A 1 -19.11 2.83 5.27
N PHE A 2 -17.92 2.45 5.76
CA PHE A 2 -17.15 1.31 5.22
C PHE A 2 -17.52 -0.09 5.75
N ARG A 3 -18.41 -0.21 6.75
CA ARG A 3 -18.81 -1.49 7.36
C ARG A 3 -19.28 -2.55 6.34
N PRO A 4 -20.14 -2.24 5.35
CA PRO A 4 -20.61 -3.25 4.39
C PRO A 4 -19.47 -3.86 3.55
N LEU A 5 -18.47 -3.04 3.23
CA LEU A 5 -17.30 -3.42 2.44
C LEU A 5 -16.34 -4.25 3.29
N TYR A 6 -16.14 -3.85 4.55
CA TYR A 6 -15.41 -4.63 5.55
C TYR A 6 -16.08 -5.99 5.83
N ASP A 7 -17.39 -6.03 6.01
CA ASP A 7 -18.18 -7.25 6.21
C ASP A 7 -18.17 -8.15 4.97
N TRP A 8 -18.09 -7.56 3.77
CA TRP A 8 -17.89 -8.31 2.53
C TRP A 8 -16.50 -8.92 2.45
N VAL A 9 -15.45 -8.16 2.78
CA VAL A 9 -14.04 -8.62 2.87
C VAL A 9 -13.93 -9.78 3.87
N LEU A 10 -14.54 -9.66 5.05
CA LEU A 10 -14.60 -10.72 6.05
C LEU A 10 -15.37 -11.95 5.56
N ARG A 11 -16.55 -11.79 4.94
CA ARG A 11 -17.28 -12.91 4.34
C ARG A 11 -16.49 -13.62 3.25
N MET A 12 -15.76 -12.86 2.44
CA MET A 12 -14.96 -13.40 1.34
C MET A 12 -13.71 -14.15 1.83
N ALA A 13 -13.15 -13.76 2.97
CA ALA A 13 -12.02 -14.45 3.61
C ALA A 13 -12.33 -15.92 3.97
N HIS A 14 -13.61 -16.26 4.20
CA HIS A 14 -14.06 -17.62 4.49
C HIS A 14 -14.60 -18.37 3.26
N HIS A 15 -14.64 -17.72 2.09
CA HIS A 15 -15.25 -18.27 0.88
C HIS A 15 -14.24 -19.10 0.05
N ARG A 16 -14.73 -19.98 -0.82
CA ARG A 16 -13.89 -20.80 -1.75
C ARG A 16 -12.98 -19.97 -2.68
N HIS A 17 -13.30 -18.68 -2.87
CA HIS A 17 -12.54 -17.73 -3.70
C HIS A 17 -11.74 -16.71 -2.87
N ALA A 18 -11.43 -17.02 -1.61
CA ALA A 18 -10.71 -16.11 -0.72
C ALA A 18 -9.34 -15.68 -1.27
N LEU A 19 -8.58 -16.56 -1.92
CA LEU A 19 -7.26 -16.24 -2.49
C LEU A 19 -7.33 -15.26 -3.68
N PRO A 20 -8.16 -15.50 -4.72
CA PRO A 20 -8.38 -14.50 -5.78
C PRO A 20 -8.88 -13.15 -5.25
N ALA A 21 -9.77 -13.17 -4.26
CA ALA A 21 -10.31 -11.94 -3.70
C ALA A 21 -9.25 -11.18 -2.87
N LEU A 22 -8.39 -11.88 -2.12
CA LEU A 22 -7.22 -11.30 -1.44
C LEU A 22 -6.26 -10.65 -2.45
N PHE A 23 -6.00 -11.32 -3.58
CA PHE A 23 -5.19 -10.75 -4.66
C PHE A 23 -5.82 -9.46 -5.18
N GLY A 24 -7.13 -9.47 -5.47
CA GLY A 24 -7.84 -8.29 -5.97
C GLY A 24 -7.87 -7.12 -4.99
N VAL A 25 -8.07 -7.39 -3.70
CA VAL A 25 -8.04 -6.36 -2.65
C VAL A 25 -6.64 -5.78 -2.50
N SER A 26 -5.60 -6.63 -2.48
CA SER A 26 -4.21 -6.19 -2.38
C SER A 26 -3.76 -5.38 -3.61
N PHE A 27 -4.22 -5.79 -4.80
CA PHE A 27 -4.05 -5.04 -6.05
C PHE A 27 -4.71 -3.66 -5.96
N ALA A 28 -5.96 -3.61 -5.53
CA ALA A 28 -6.71 -2.35 -5.43
C ALA A 28 -6.07 -1.38 -4.43
N GLU A 29 -5.59 -1.87 -3.29
CA GLU A 29 -4.89 -1.06 -2.27
C GLU A 29 -3.62 -0.42 -2.78
N ALA A 30 -2.79 -1.21 -3.47
CA ALA A 30 -1.54 -0.72 -4.04
C ALA A 30 -1.76 0.23 -5.22
N SER A 31 -2.93 0.16 -5.88
CA SER A 31 -3.22 0.93 -7.11
C SER A 31 -3.98 2.23 -6.84
N PHE A 32 -5.22 2.15 -6.35
CA PHE A 32 -6.15 3.29 -6.36
C PHE A 32 -7.11 3.36 -5.16
N PHE A 33 -7.47 2.24 -4.54
CA PHE A 33 -8.59 2.16 -3.59
C PHE A 33 -8.15 1.83 -2.16
N PRO A 34 -8.54 2.59 -1.11
CA PRO A 34 -7.99 2.43 0.24
C PRO A 34 -8.66 1.30 1.05
N ILE A 35 -8.59 0.05 0.57
CA ILE A 35 -9.01 -1.13 1.36
C ILE A 35 -7.75 -1.84 1.89
N PRO A 36 -7.51 -1.90 3.21
CA PRO A 36 -6.32 -2.57 3.73
C PRO A 36 -6.38 -4.09 3.47
N PRO A 37 -5.41 -4.68 2.76
CA PRO A 37 -5.38 -6.13 2.51
C PRO A 37 -5.22 -6.94 3.79
N ASP A 38 -4.68 -6.32 4.85
CA ASP A 38 -4.55 -6.90 6.18
C ASP A 38 -5.92 -7.37 6.74
N ALA A 39 -7.02 -6.66 6.45
CA ALA A 39 -8.38 -7.04 6.88
C ALA A 39 -8.83 -8.41 6.33
N MET A 40 -8.23 -8.85 5.23
CA MET A 40 -8.50 -10.16 4.62
C MET A 40 -7.40 -11.17 4.94
N LEU A 41 -6.14 -10.75 4.90
CA LEU A 41 -5.00 -11.61 5.18
C LEU A 41 -5.05 -12.20 6.60
N MET A 42 -5.38 -11.39 7.60
CA MET A 42 -5.40 -11.83 9.01
C MET A 42 -6.38 -12.99 9.28
N PRO A 43 -7.69 -12.88 9.00
CA PRO A 43 -8.63 -13.97 9.23
C PRO A 43 -8.31 -15.21 8.39
N MET A 44 -7.83 -15.05 7.15
CA MET A 44 -7.42 -16.18 6.30
C MET A 44 -6.25 -16.96 6.89
N VAL A 45 -5.22 -16.28 7.41
CA VAL A 45 -4.06 -16.91 8.05
C VAL A 45 -4.46 -17.61 9.35
N LEU A 46 -5.35 -17.00 10.13
CA LEU A 46 -5.83 -17.60 11.37
C LEU A 46 -6.69 -18.86 11.12
N ALA A 47 -7.53 -18.84 10.09
CA ALA A 47 -8.35 -19.98 9.69
C ALA A 47 -7.51 -21.14 9.12
N ARG A 48 -6.42 -20.84 8.39
CA ARG A 48 -5.52 -21.83 7.78
C ARG A 48 -4.05 -21.49 8.00
N ARG A 49 -3.56 -21.73 9.23
CA ARG A 49 -2.17 -21.47 9.63
C ARG A 49 -1.15 -22.29 8.84
N ASP A 50 -1.54 -23.46 8.36
CA ASP A 50 -0.75 -24.31 7.47
C ASP A 50 -0.42 -23.61 6.15
N ARG A 51 -1.32 -22.74 5.67
CA ARG A 51 -1.20 -22.00 4.41
C ARG A 51 -0.73 -20.55 4.56
N ALA A 52 -0.29 -20.14 5.74
CA ALA A 52 0.03 -18.74 6.04
C ALA A 52 0.97 -18.07 5.01
N TYR A 53 2.04 -18.77 4.63
CA TYR A 53 3.02 -18.25 3.66
C TYR A 53 2.49 -18.17 2.23
N MET A 54 1.61 -19.10 1.84
CA MET A 54 0.95 -19.05 0.54
C MET A 54 -0.02 -17.86 0.49
N ILE A 55 -0.77 -17.62 1.56
CA ILE A 55 -1.66 -16.45 1.69
C ILE A 55 -0.86 -15.15 1.59
N ALA A 56 0.27 -15.07 2.31
CA ALA A 56 1.17 -13.91 2.23
C ALA A 56 1.78 -13.72 0.83
N ALA A 57 2.15 -14.82 0.14
CA ALA A 57 2.67 -14.77 -1.22
C ALA A 57 1.63 -14.22 -2.20
N VAL A 58 0.39 -14.72 -2.15
CA VAL A 58 -0.71 -14.22 -3.00
C VAL A 58 -0.99 -12.74 -2.73
N CYS A 59 -1.01 -12.33 -1.46
CA CYS A 59 -1.16 -10.92 -1.08
C CYS A 59 -0.03 -10.05 -1.62
N THR A 60 1.23 -10.54 -1.52
CA THR A 60 2.41 -9.84 -2.03
C THR A 60 2.34 -9.69 -3.54
N LEU A 61 2.01 -10.76 -4.27
CA LEU A 61 1.86 -10.72 -5.73
C LEU A 61 0.78 -9.73 -6.15
N GLY A 62 -0.40 -9.77 -5.52
CA GLY A 62 -1.48 -8.79 -5.79
C GLY A 62 -1.01 -7.36 -5.57
N SER A 63 -0.29 -7.12 -4.47
CA SER A 63 0.24 -5.80 -4.16
C SER A 63 1.33 -5.33 -5.12
N VAL A 64 2.22 -6.21 -5.56
CA VAL A 64 3.30 -5.83 -6.49
C VAL A 64 2.71 -5.52 -7.86
N VAL A 65 1.80 -6.36 -8.35
CA VAL A 65 1.08 -6.12 -9.61
C VAL A 65 0.25 -4.84 -9.54
N GLY A 66 -0.43 -4.59 -8.41
CA GLY A 66 -1.13 -3.33 -8.18
C GLY A 66 -0.18 -2.14 -8.12
N GLY A 67 1.00 -2.31 -7.52
CA GLY A 67 2.02 -1.27 -7.51
C GLY A 67 2.62 -0.98 -8.89
N MET A 68 2.75 -1.99 -9.75
CA MET A 68 3.12 -1.79 -11.16
C MET A 68 2.04 -0.98 -11.89
N PHE A 69 0.76 -1.21 -11.59
CA PHE A 69 -0.34 -0.43 -12.13
C PHE A 69 -0.34 1.01 -11.60
N GLY A 70 -0.10 1.21 -10.29
CA GLY A 70 0.09 2.54 -9.69
C GLY A 70 1.29 3.30 -10.27
N TYR A 71 2.40 2.60 -10.54
CA TYR A 71 3.54 3.14 -11.26
C TYR A 71 3.15 3.58 -12.68
N ALA A 72 2.40 2.76 -13.41
CA ALA A 72 1.93 3.11 -14.75
C ALA A 72 1.02 4.35 -14.71
N ILE A 73 0.10 4.45 -13.75
CA ILE A 73 -0.71 5.66 -13.52
C ILE A 73 0.19 6.88 -13.36
N GLY A 74 1.20 6.81 -12.48
CA GLY A 74 2.16 7.90 -12.28
C GLY A 74 2.90 8.25 -13.57
N TYR A 75 3.40 7.25 -14.29
CA TYR A 75 4.16 7.41 -15.53
C TYR A 75 3.35 8.10 -16.64
N PHE A 76 2.06 7.78 -16.79
CA PHE A 76 1.20 8.40 -17.80
C PHE A 76 0.65 9.76 -17.37
N LEU A 77 0.62 10.06 -16.06
CA LEU A 77 0.18 11.33 -15.52
C LEU A 77 1.33 12.33 -15.30
N THR A 78 2.57 12.00 -15.70
CA THR A 78 3.75 12.87 -15.55
C THR A 78 3.50 14.27 -16.12
N GLU A 79 2.95 14.38 -17.33
CA GLU A 79 2.70 15.67 -17.98
C GLU A 79 1.69 16.53 -17.21
N PHE A 80 0.57 15.90 -16.79
CA PHE A 80 -0.46 16.55 -15.99
C PHE A 80 0.08 16.98 -14.62
N ALA A 81 0.86 16.12 -13.98
CA ALA A 81 1.48 16.43 -12.70
C ALA A 81 2.50 17.58 -12.84
N ASN A 82 3.27 17.63 -13.92
CA ASN A 82 4.20 18.72 -14.18
C ASN A 82 3.46 20.07 -14.29
N GLN A 83 2.39 20.12 -15.08
CA GLN A 83 1.56 21.33 -15.24
C GLN A 83 0.96 21.80 -13.90
N VAL A 84 0.46 20.86 -13.09
CA VAL A 84 -0.11 21.17 -11.77
C VAL A 84 0.99 21.66 -10.82
N LEU A 85 2.14 20.99 -10.75
CA LEU A 85 3.22 21.35 -9.83
C LEU A 85 3.90 22.68 -10.21
N GLU A 86 4.08 22.96 -11.50
CA GLU A 86 4.62 24.22 -11.99
C GLU A 86 3.68 25.41 -11.71
N PHE A 87 2.37 25.19 -11.69
CA PHE A 87 1.39 26.19 -11.28
C PHE A 87 1.57 26.62 -9.81
N PHE A 88 1.98 25.69 -8.94
CA PHE A 88 2.21 25.98 -7.51
C PHE A 88 3.62 26.52 -7.23
N LYS A 89 4.65 25.95 -7.86
CA LYS A 89 6.04 26.39 -7.65
C LYS A 89 6.87 26.07 -8.89
N HIS A 90 7.59 27.08 -9.37
CA HIS A 90 8.51 26.94 -10.49
C HIS A 90 9.59 25.88 -10.20
N ASN A 91 9.86 24.98 -11.15
CA ASN A 91 10.79 23.85 -11.06
C ASN A 91 10.50 22.79 -9.97
N ALA A 92 9.34 22.82 -9.31
CA ALA A 92 9.02 21.86 -8.24
C ALA A 92 9.04 20.40 -8.71
N PHE A 93 8.60 20.14 -9.93
CA PHE A 93 8.60 18.79 -10.51
C PHE A 93 10.02 18.26 -10.77
N GLN A 94 10.93 19.12 -11.24
CA GLN A 94 12.32 18.76 -11.49
C GLN A 94 13.06 18.50 -10.18
N GLU A 95 12.86 19.35 -9.16
CA GLU A 95 13.40 19.13 -7.81
C GLU A 95 12.91 17.81 -7.22
N PHE A 96 11.59 17.55 -7.29
CA PHE A 96 10.99 16.30 -6.84
C PHE A 96 11.62 15.09 -7.53
N THR A 97 11.72 15.11 -8.86
CA THR A 97 12.28 14.01 -9.65
C THR A 97 13.75 13.77 -9.34
N ALA A 98 14.56 14.84 -9.21
CA ALA A 98 15.97 14.73 -8.86
C ALA A 98 16.17 14.11 -7.46
N GLN A 99 15.39 14.55 -6.47
CA GLN A 99 15.44 14.01 -5.11
C GLN A 99 14.95 12.56 -5.07
N TYR A 100 13.88 12.24 -5.81
CA TYR A 100 13.34 10.89 -5.87
C TYR A 100 14.29 9.93 -6.59
N ASN A 101 15.00 10.36 -7.63
CA ASN A 101 16.02 9.52 -8.26
C ASN A 101 17.21 9.24 -7.33
N LYS A 102 17.59 10.20 -6.48
CA LYS A 102 18.67 10.03 -5.50
C LYS A 102 18.28 9.17 -4.29
N TYR A 103 17.10 9.39 -3.73
CA TYR A 103 16.64 8.76 -2.49
C TYR A 103 15.51 7.74 -2.66
N GLY A 104 15.07 7.49 -3.89
CA GLY A 104 13.90 6.65 -4.19
C GLY A 104 14.01 5.25 -3.61
N TRP A 105 15.21 4.67 -3.57
CA TRP A 105 15.43 3.37 -2.95
C TRP A 105 15.12 3.40 -1.44
N ALA A 106 15.58 4.44 -0.73
CA ALA A 106 15.35 4.62 0.70
C ALA A 106 13.89 4.99 0.97
N ILE A 107 13.28 5.81 0.11
CA ILE A 107 11.87 6.16 0.19
C ILE A 107 11.02 4.90 0.04
N ILE A 108 11.24 4.08 -0.98
CA ILE A 108 10.46 2.86 -1.21
C ILE A 108 10.65 1.89 -0.05
N LEU A 109 11.89 1.68 0.43
CA LEU A 109 12.16 0.81 1.59
C LEU A 109 11.49 1.32 2.87
N VAL A 110 11.86 2.52 3.32
CA VAL A 110 11.39 3.07 4.60
C VAL A 110 9.88 3.33 4.56
N LYS A 111 9.37 3.88 3.46
CA LYS A 111 7.94 4.19 3.34
C LYS A 111 7.11 2.93 3.16
N GLY A 112 7.65 1.88 2.53
CA GLY A 112 6.99 0.57 2.43
C GLY A 112 6.76 -0.13 3.78
N PHE A 113 7.58 0.18 4.80
CA PHE A 113 7.43 -0.33 6.17
C PHE A 113 6.66 0.59 7.12
N THR A 114 6.53 1.88 6.79
CA THR A 114 5.77 2.83 7.60
C THR A 114 4.27 2.74 7.26
N PRO A 115 3.37 3.24 8.12
CA PRO A 115 1.92 3.32 7.85
C PRO A 115 1.52 4.24 6.70
N ILE A 116 2.47 4.67 5.87
CA ILE A 116 2.19 5.54 4.72
C ILE A 116 1.59 4.67 3.61
N PRO A 117 0.49 5.10 2.95
CA PRO A 117 -0.16 4.31 1.92
C PRO A 117 0.81 3.99 0.79
N PHE A 118 0.93 2.71 0.47
CA PHE A 118 1.88 2.24 -0.51
C PHE A 118 1.62 2.85 -1.90
N LYS A 119 0.35 3.07 -2.25
CA LYS A 119 -0.03 3.73 -3.52
C LYS A 119 0.65 5.08 -3.76
N LEU A 120 0.88 5.89 -2.71
CA LEU A 120 1.57 7.18 -2.85
C LEU A 120 3.02 6.97 -3.33
N VAL A 121 3.69 5.95 -2.80
CA VAL A 121 5.05 5.57 -3.21
C VAL A 121 5.04 5.08 -4.65
N THR A 122 4.06 4.26 -5.04
CA THR A 122 3.98 3.72 -6.41
C THR A 122 3.73 4.79 -7.46
N ILE A 123 2.79 5.71 -7.21
CA ILE A 123 2.50 6.82 -8.12
C ILE A 123 3.69 7.77 -8.18
N ALA A 124 4.32 8.10 -7.04
CA ALA A 124 5.52 8.92 -6.99
C ALA A 124 6.70 8.31 -7.77
N SER A 125 6.87 6.98 -7.69
CA SER A 125 7.88 6.25 -8.49
C SER A 125 7.59 6.35 -9.99
N GLY A 126 6.32 6.27 -10.39
CA GLY A 126 5.90 6.47 -11.78
C GLY A 126 6.16 7.88 -12.28
N LEU A 127 5.74 8.89 -11.52
CA LEU A 127 5.90 10.31 -11.84
C LEU A 127 7.36 10.72 -12.01
N SER A 128 8.26 10.16 -11.20
CA SER A 128 9.70 10.43 -11.27
C SER A 128 10.43 9.60 -12.31
N HIS A 129 9.73 8.75 -13.07
CA HIS A 129 10.33 7.77 -13.98
C HIS A 129 11.42 6.92 -13.31
N TYR A 130 11.22 6.57 -12.04
CA TYR A 130 12.18 5.78 -11.28
C TYR A 130 12.43 4.42 -11.95
N PRO A 131 13.64 3.85 -11.93
CA PRO A 131 13.94 2.60 -12.65
C PRO A 131 12.97 1.47 -12.30
N PHE A 132 12.16 1.05 -13.27
CA PHE A 132 11.03 0.14 -13.05
C PHE A 132 11.45 -1.19 -12.40
N ALA A 133 12.55 -1.78 -12.88
CA ALA A 133 13.07 -3.04 -12.33
C ALA A 133 13.46 -2.89 -10.84
N LEU A 134 14.06 -1.77 -10.48
CA LEU A 134 14.45 -1.48 -9.09
C LEU A 134 13.22 -1.21 -8.22
N PHE A 135 12.24 -0.48 -8.75
CA PHE A 135 10.95 -0.29 -8.09
C PHE A 135 10.28 -1.64 -7.78
N VAL A 136 10.14 -2.53 -8.77
CA VAL A 136 9.51 -3.85 -8.59
C VAL A 136 10.27 -4.69 -7.56
N LEU A 137 11.61 -4.67 -7.59
CA LEU A 137 12.43 -5.36 -6.61
C LEU A 137 12.18 -4.84 -5.18
N LEU A 138 12.26 -3.52 -4.99
CA LEU A 138 12.09 -2.90 -3.67
C LEU A 138 10.64 -3.02 -3.16
N ALA A 139 9.65 -2.91 -4.05
CA ALA A 139 8.25 -3.18 -3.76
C ALA A 139 8.05 -4.62 -3.28
N THR A 140 8.66 -5.58 -3.98
CA THR A 140 8.58 -7.01 -3.60
C THR A 140 9.22 -7.25 -2.24
N ILE A 141 10.39 -6.67 -1.97
CA ILE A 141 11.08 -6.81 -0.68
C ILE A 141 10.24 -6.22 0.46
N THR A 142 9.74 -5.00 0.30
CA THR A 142 8.99 -4.30 1.36
C THR A 142 7.64 -4.93 1.62
N ARG A 143 6.86 -5.17 0.57
CA ARG A 143 5.52 -5.78 0.68
C ARG A 143 5.60 -7.23 1.09
N GLY A 144 6.56 -7.98 0.53
CA GLY A 144 6.87 -9.33 0.96
C GLY A 144 7.23 -9.37 2.44
N ALA A 145 8.21 -8.57 2.88
CA ALA A 145 8.59 -8.53 4.28
C ALA A 145 7.39 -8.20 5.19
N ARG A 146 6.60 -7.16 4.89
CA ARG A 146 5.42 -6.81 5.69
C ARG A 146 4.44 -7.97 5.80
N PHE A 147 3.99 -8.54 4.68
CA PHE A 147 2.95 -9.57 4.69
C PHE A 147 3.44 -10.90 5.25
N PHE A 148 4.68 -11.28 4.97
CA PHE A 148 5.27 -12.50 5.53
C PHE A 148 5.54 -12.36 7.03
N LEU A 149 5.95 -11.18 7.51
CA LEU A 149 6.10 -10.93 8.94
C LEU A 149 4.75 -11.07 9.66
N VAL A 150 3.70 -10.41 9.15
CA VAL A 150 2.35 -10.52 9.71
C VAL A 150 1.85 -11.97 9.69
N ALA A 151 1.99 -12.66 8.57
CA ALA A 151 1.59 -14.06 8.45
C ALA A 151 2.39 -15.00 9.38
N ALA A 152 3.69 -14.78 9.53
CA ALA A 152 4.54 -15.56 10.43
C ALA A 152 4.16 -15.35 11.90
N LEU A 153 3.90 -14.10 12.30
CA LEU A 153 3.46 -13.76 13.65
C LEU A 153 2.09 -14.38 13.96
N LEU A 154 1.13 -14.28 13.04
CA LEU A 154 -0.20 -14.90 13.21
C LEU A 154 -0.12 -16.43 13.24
N LYS A 155 0.74 -17.03 12.41
CA LYS A 155 0.97 -18.48 12.41
C LYS A 155 1.52 -18.96 13.76
N ARG A 156 2.46 -18.21 14.35
CA ARG A 156 3.14 -18.59 15.61
C ARG A 156 2.35 -18.26 16.87
N PHE A 157 1.70 -17.10 16.93
CA PHE A 157 1.08 -16.57 18.15
C PHE A 157 -0.44 -16.53 18.12
N GLY A 158 -1.08 -16.50 16.93
CA GLY A 158 -2.54 -16.62 16.82
C GLY A 158 -3.34 -15.38 17.22
N ALA A 159 -4.45 -15.60 17.95
CA ALA A 159 -5.46 -14.60 18.29
C ALA A 159 -4.94 -13.35 19.05
N PRO A 160 -3.95 -13.44 19.97
CA PRO A 160 -3.40 -12.24 20.64
C PRO A 160 -2.78 -11.22 19.68
N VAL A 161 -2.24 -11.68 18.54
CA VAL A 161 -1.66 -10.80 17.51
C VAL A 161 -2.75 -10.10 16.72
N GLN A 162 -3.92 -10.72 16.54
CA GLN A 162 -5.05 -10.12 15.84
C GLN A 162 -5.53 -8.85 16.56
N GLU A 163 -5.79 -8.92 17.87
CA GLU A 163 -6.24 -7.75 18.65
C GLU A 163 -5.18 -6.64 18.70
N PHE A 164 -3.89 -7.00 18.74
CA PHE A 164 -2.80 -6.02 18.71
C PHE A 164 -2.73 -5.27 17.37
N VAL A 165 -2.93 -5.99 16.25
CA VAL A 165 -2.87 -5.40 14.91
C VAL A 165 -4.12 -4.57 14.63
N GLU A 166 -5.32 -5.06 14.98
CA GLU A 166 -6.59 -4.32 14.81
C GLU A 166 -6.59 -2.99 15.58
N LYS A 167 -6.15 -2.98 16.86
CA LYS A 167 -6.09 -1.74 17.66
C LYS A 167 -5.12 -0.69 17.13
N ARG A 168 -4.05 -1.09 16.44
CA ARG A 168 -3.07 -0.15 15.88
C ARG A 168 -3.43 0.32 14.48
N LEU A 169 -4.06 -0.52 13.66
CA LEU A 169 -4.51 -0.15 12.31
C LEU A 169 -5.52 1.01 12.33
N ASP A 170 -6.45 1.04 13.27
CA ASP A 170 -7.40 2.16 13.43
C ASP A 170 -6.68 3.47 13.74
N LEU A 171 -5.68 3.45 14.62
CA LEU A 171 -4.88 4.62 14.96
C LEU A 171 -4.16 5.20 13.71
N PHE A 172 -3.66 4.32 12.84
CA PHE A 172 -2.99 4.71 11.60
C PHE A 172 -3.98 5.23 10.54
N ALA A 173 -5.16 4.65 10.44
CA ALA A 173 -6.22 5.12 9.53
C ALA A 173 -6.66 6.56 9.88
N TRP A 174 -6.86 6.84 11.17
CA TRP A 174 -7.17 8.18 11.67
C TRP A 174 -6.00 9.16 11.50
N GLY A 175 -4.77 8.72 11.77
CA GLY A 175 -3.57 9.53 11.54
C GLY A 175 -3.38 9.91 10.07
N PHE A 176 -3.66 8.99 9.15
CA PHE A 176 -3.60 9.25 7.71
C PHE A 176 -4.71 10.18 7.21
N LEU A 177 -5.95 10.01 7.70
CA LEU A 177 -7.05 10.93 7.40
C LEU A 177 -6.70 12.35 7.89
N ALA A 178 -6.15 12.47 9.09
CA ALA A 178 -5.67 13.74 9.62
C ALA A 178 -4.55 14.34 8.75
N LEU A 179 -3.61 13.53 8.25
CA LEU A 179 -2.53 13.98 7.36
C LEU A 179 -3.04 14.48 6.00
N ILE A 180 -4.03 13.81 5.40
CA ILE A 180 -4.69 14.29 4.18
C ILE A 180 -5.37 15.63 4.44
N VAL A 181 -6.17 15.70 5.52
CA VAL A 181 -6.91 16.92 5.86
C VAL A 181 -5.94 18.06 6.15
N LEU A 182 -4.88 17.82 6.91
CA LEU A 182 -3.84 18.81 7.20
C LEU A 182 -3.06 19.22 5.95
N GLY A 183 -2.78 18.29 5.03
CA GLY A 183 -2.15 18.60 3.74
C GLY A 183 -3.02 19.52 2.89
N PHE A 184 -4.32 19.23 2.79
CA PHE A 184 -5.28 20.09 2.08
C PHE A 184 -5.46 21.45 2.76
N VAL A 185 -5.53 21.49 4.10
CA VAL A 185 -5.67 22.73 4.87
C VAL A 185 -4.40 23.58 4.77
N ALA A 186 -3.21 22.99 4.79
CA ALA A 186 -1.96 23.71 4.60
C ALA A 186 -1.84 24.32 3.19
N VAL A 187 -2.34 23.63 2.17
CA VAL A 187 -2.42 24.15 0.79
C VAL A 187 -3.52 25.21 0.64
N ALA A 188 -4.58 25.16 1.45
CA ALA A 188 -5.66 26.16 1.41
C ALA A 188 -5.35 27.43 2.22
N LEU A 189 -4.38 27.38 3.13
CA LEU A 189 -3.97 28.49 4.00
C LEU A 189 -2.73 29.24 3.48
N PHE A 190 -2.12 28.78 2.39
CA PHE A 190 -1.01 29.41 1.67
C PHE A 190 -1.44 29.73 0.24
#